data_AF-A0A2R6KZI5-F1
#
_entry.id   AF-A0A2R6KZI5-F1
#
_cell.length_a   1.000
_cell.length_b   1.000
_cell.length_c   1.000
_cell.angle_alpha   90.00
_cell.angle_beta   90.00
_cell.angle_gamma   90.00
#
_symmetry.space_group_name_H-M   'P 1'
#
loop_
_entity.id
_entity.type
_entity.pdbx_description
1 polymer ?
#
loop_
_entity_poly.entity_id
_entity_poly.type
_entity_poly.pdbx_seq_one_letter_code
_entity_poly.pdbx_strand_id
1 'polypeptide(L)' 'MRPLQFGIPGGPELLILLLVFLIGPVIGFALAYYIYTDAEKRGEDNGALWAVVAGLASVVASPIGGLIVLFVYMLQRE' A
#
# COMPACT_ATOMS: atom_id res chain seq x y z
N MET A 1 -33.50 3.99 24.80
CA MET A 1 -32.30 3.14 24.66
C MET A 1 -31.96 3.11 23.18
N ARG A 2 -30.77 3.54 22.76
CA ARG A 2 -30.36 3.41 21.35
C ARG A 2 -30.04 1.93 21.11
N PRO A 3 -30.57 1.28 20.07
CA PRO A 3 -30.22 -0.11 19.81
C PRO A 3 -28.71 -0.22 19.57
N LEU A 4 -28.07 -1.13 20.31
CA LEU A 4 -26.66 -1.52 20.18
C LEU A 4 -26.42 -2.48 18.99
N GLN A 5 -27.48 -2.85 18.29
CA GLN A 5 -27.41 -3.73 17.13
C GLN A 5 -27.07 -2.89 15.90
N PHE A 6 -25.78 -2.81 15.62
CA PHE A 6 -25.25 -2.49 14.31
C PHE A 6 -25.89 -3.48 13.32
N GLY A 7 -26.79 -3.00 12.45
CA GLY A 7 -27.38 -3.83 11.39
C GLY A 7 -26.27 -4.44 10.53
N ILE A 8 -26.44 -5.70 10.13
CA ILE A 8 -25.53 -6.33 9.16
C ILE A 8 -25.51 -5.43 7.91
N PRO A 9 -24.34 -4.94 7.48
CA PRO A 9 -24.26 -4.03 6.34
C PRO A 9 -24.80 -4.71 5.08
N GLY A 10 -25.75 -4.04 4.41
CA GLY A 10 -26.66 -4.68 3.44
C GLY A 10 -26.35 -4.39 1.97
N GLY A 11 -25.52 -3.39 1.66
CA GLY A 11 -25.09 -3.14 0.29
C GLY A 11 -24.16 -1.92 0.15
N PRO A 12 -24.67 -0.69 0.25
CA PRO A 12 -23.85 0.52 0.18
C PRO A 12 -22.73 0.55 1.22
N GLU A 13 -22.99 0.07 2.43
CA GLU A 13 -22.01 0.00 3.50
C GLU A 13 -20.89 -1.00 3.18
N LEU A 14 -21.20 -2.12 2.51
CA LEU A 14 -20.20 -3.10 2.06
C LEU A 14 -19.30 -2.50 0.97
N LEU A 15 -19.86 -1.70 0.07
CA LEU A 15 -19.07 -0.99 -0.94
C LEU A 15 -18.12 0.02 -0.30
N ILE A 16 -18.60 0.79 0.69
CA ILE A 16 -17.75 1.73 1.44
C ILE A 16 -16.63 0.98 2.16
N LEU A 17 -16.95 -0.13 2.85
CA LEU A 17 -15.96 -0.96 3.50
C LEU A 17 -14.92 -1.51 2.52
N LEU A 18 -15.36 -2.01 1.36
CA LEU A 18 -14.47 -2.48 0.30
C LEU A 18 -13.54 -1.37 -0.19
N LEU A 19 -14.08 -0.18 -0.46
CA LEU A 19 -13.29 0.97 -0.93
C LEU A 19 -12.25 1.37 0.11
N VAL A 20 -12.62 1.43 1.38
CA VAL A 20 -11.69 1.73 2.49
C VAL A 20 -10.61 0.65 2.59
N PHE A 21 -10.98 -0.62 2.46
CA PHE A 21 -10.04 -1.74 2.54
C PHE A 21 -9.09 -1.80 1.35
N LEU A 22 -9.51 -1.29 0.19
CA LEU A 22 -8.70 -1.22 -1.03
C LEU A 22 -7.64 -0.11 -0.99
N ILE A 23 -7.77 0.91 -0.14
CA ILE A 23 -6.81 2.03 -0.08
C ILE A 23 -5.38 1.52 0.14
N GLY A 24 -5.18 0.63 1.12
CA GLY A 24 -3.87 0.06 1.44
C GLY A 24 -3.22 -0.70 0.27
N PRO A 25 -3.91 -1.71 -0.29
CA PRO A 25 -3.46 -2.43 -1.48
C PRO A 25 -3.19 -1.52 -2.69
N VAL A 26 -4.08 -0.59 -3.01
CA VAL A 26 -3.92 0.31 -4.16
C VAL A 26 -2.66 1.17 -4.02
N ILE A 27 -2.45 1.75 -2.83
CA ILE A 27 -1.22 2.52 -2.54
C ILE A 27 0.00 1.60 -2.61
N GLY A 28 -0.08 0.39 -2.06
CA GLY A 28 1.02 -0.58 -2.08
C GLY A 28 1.44 -0.95 -3.49
N PHE A 29 0.49 -1.23 -4.38
CA PHE A 29 0.78 -1.51 -5.79
C PHE A 29 1.37 -0.30 -6.51
N ALA A 30 0.85 0.91 -6.26
CA ALA A 30 1.38 2.12 -6.85
C ALA A 30 2.85 2.37 -6.44
N LEU A 31 3.17 2.18 -5.15
CA LEU A 31 4.53 2.31 -4.63
C LEU A 31 5.46 1.25 -5.20
N ALA A 32 5.03 -0.02 -5.21
CA ALA A 32 5.82 -1.12 -5.74
C ALA A 32 6.14 -0.90 -7.23
N TYR A 33 5.14 -0.51 -8.03
CA TYR A 33 5.33 -0.21 -9.45
C TYR A 33 6.29 0.96 -9.67
N TYR A 34 6.13 2.05 -8.92
CA TYR A 34 7.03 3.20 -9.00
C TYR A 34 8.48 2.80 -8.71
N ILE A 35 8.72 2.14 -7.58
CA ILE A 35 10.07 1.74 -7.14
C ILE A 35 10.69 0.76 -8.13
N TYR A 36 9.93 -0.23 -8.62
CA TYR A 36 10.42 -1.19 -9.59
C TYR A 36 10.86 -0.51 -10.89
N THR A 37 9.98 0.29 -11.49
CA THR A 37 10.27 0.96 -12.78
C THR A 37 11.39 1.97 -12.67
N ASP A 38 11.55 2.61 -11.51
CA ASP A 38 12.62 3.56 -11.25
C ASP A 38 13.97 2.87 -10.96
N ALA A 39 13.97 1.71 -10.31
CA ALA A 39 15.16 0.88 -10.11
C ALA A 39 15.63 0.24 -11.43
N GLU A 40 14.70 -0.30 -12.22
CA GLU A 40 14.96 -0.95 -13.51
C GLU A 40 15.62 0.03 -14.50
N LYS A 41 15.14 1.28 -14.56
CA LYS A 41 15.74 2.35 -15.38
C LYS A 41 17.20 2.66 -15.02
N ARG A 42 17.63 2.30 -13.80
CA ARG A 42 18.96 2.59 -13.28
C ARG A 42 19.87 1.36 -13.22
N GLY A 43 19.34 0.20 -13.64
CA GLY A 43 20.08 -1.06 -13.58
C GLY A 43 20.36 -1.52 -12.15
N GLU A 44 19.51 -1.16 -11.18
CA GLU A 44 19.66 -1.63 -9.80
C GLU A 44 19.17 -3.09 -9.69
N ASP A 45 20.10 -3.98 -9.32
CA ASP A 45 19.84 -5.43 -9.23
C ASP A 45 18.75 -5.78 -8.22
N ASN A 46 18.62 -4.99 -7.14
CA ASN A 46 17.65 -5.24 -6.07
C ASN A 46 16.30 -4.54 -6.27
N GLY A 47 16.02 -3.99 -7.46
CA GLY A 47 14.80 -3.22 -7.71
C GLY A 47 13.51 -3.97 -7.39
N ALA A 48 13.45 -5.27 -7.69
CA ALA A 48 12.31 -6.12 -7.37
C ALA A 48 12.12 -6.30 -5.85
N LEU A 49 13.20 -6.45 -5.08
CA LEU A 49 13.13 -6.57 -3.63
C LEU A 49 12.61 -5.27 -2.99
N TRP A 50 13.11 -4.11 -3.45
CA TRP A 50 12.62 -2.81 -2.99
C TRP A 50 11.13 -2.62 -3.24
N ALA A 51 10.66 -3.00 -4.44
CA ALA A 51 9.26 -2.94 -4.80
C ALA A 51 8.38 -3.85 -3.91
N VAL A 52 8.82 -5.09 -3.67
CA VAL A 52 8.11 -6.04 -2.81
C VAL A 52 8.06 -5.54 -1.37
N VAL A 53 9.18 -5.06 -0.82
CA VAL A 53 9.23 -4.55 0.56
C VAL A 53 8.32 -3.33 0.73
N ALA A 54 8.32 -2.40 -0.22
CA ALA A 54 7.44 -1.22 -0.17
C ALA A 54 5.96 -1.58 -0.28
N GLY A 55 5.62 -2.48 -1.21
CA GLY A 55 4.25 -2.96 -1.40
C GLY A 55 3.73 -3.68 -0.16
N LEU A 56 4.51 -4.62 0.39
CA LEU A 56 4.16 -5.36 1.60
C LEU A 56 4.09 -4.46 2.82
N ALA A 57 5.02 -3.52 2.99
CA ALA A 57 4.96 -2.56 4.09
C ALA A 57 3.68 -1.70 4.03
N SER A 58 3.26 -1.29 2.82
CA SER A 58 2.01 -0.55 2.61
C SER A 58 0.75 -1.33 3.00
N VAL A 59 0.74 -2.65 2.75
CA VAL A 59 -0.42 -3.51 3.01
C VAL A 59 -0.46 -4.03 4.45
N VAL A 60 0.69 -4.47 4.98
CA VAL A 60 0.79 -5.15 6.28
C VAL A 60 0.91 -4.16 7.43
N ALA A 61 1.75 -3.12 7.29
CA ALA A 61 1.99 -2.17 8.37
C ALA A 61 1.03 -0.99 8.33
N SER A 62 0.73 -0.50 7.12
CA SER A 62 -0.21 0.57 6.74
C SER A 62 0.38 1.30 5.53
N PRO A 63 -0.40 2.11 4.79
CA PRO A 63 0.14 2.97 3.73
C PRO A 63 1.39 3.77 4.15
N ILE A 64 1.47 4.17 5.42
CA ILE A 64 2.61 4.90 5.99
C ILE A 64 3.88 4.04 5.97
N GLY A 65 3.78 2.74 6.24
CA GLY A 65 4.92 1.82 6.15
C GLY A 65 5.52 1.78 4.75
N GLY A 66 4.68 1.73 3.71
CA GLY A 66 5.14 1.82 2.32
C GLY A 66 5.83 3.15 2.01
N LEU A 67 5.31 4.27 2.51
CA LEU A 67 5.91 5.59 2.34
C LEU A 67 7.28 5.71 3.05
N ILE A 68 7.45 5.08 4.21
CA ILE A 68 8.74 5.02 4.90
C ILE A 68 9.75 4.25 4.06
N VAL A 69 9.36 3.10 3.50
CA VAL A 69 10.25 2.33 2.60
C VAL A 69 10.59 3.14 1.36
N LEU A 70 9.62 3.84 0.76
CA LEU A 70 9.88 4.75 -0.34
C LEU A 70 10.89 5.83 0.05
N PHE A 71 10.74 6.45 1.22
CA PHE A 71 11.68 7.46 1.70
C PHE A 71 13.10 6.90 1.84
N VAL A 72 13.26 5.72 2.45
CA VAL A 72 14.57 5.05 2.57
C VAL A 72 15.15 4.71 1.19
N TYR A 73 14.33 4.18 0.28
CA TYR A 73 14.72 3.94 -1.11
C TYR A 73 15.20 5.23 -1.77
N MET A 74 14.49 6.35 -1.60
CA MET A 74 14.87 7.64 -2.17
C MET A 74 16.20 8.19 -1.62
N LEU A 75 16.58 7.82 -0.38
CA LEU A 75 17.89 8.17 0.18
C LEU A 75 19.01 7.26 -0.30
N GLN A 76 18.73 5.96 -0.47
CA GLN A 76 19.74 4.99 -0.91
C GLN A 76 20.03 5.11 -2.41
N ARG A 77 19.07 5.63 -3.17
CA ARG A 77 19.13 5.61 -4.63
C ARG A 77 20.00 6.71 -5.25
N GLU A 78 20.51 7.64 -4.45
CA GLU A 78 21.51 8.65 -4.83
C GLU A 78 22.87 7.98 -5.06
#